data_AF-A0A6B2UMH5-F1
#
_entry.id   AF-A0A6B2UMH5-F1
#
_cell.length_a   1.000
_cell.length_b   1.000
_cell.length_c   1.000
_cell.angle_alpha   90.00
_cell.angle_beta   90.00
_cell.angle_gamma   90.00
#
_symmetry.space_group_name_H-M   'P 1'
#
loop_
_entity.id
_entity.type
_entity.pdbx_description
1 polymer ?
#
loop_
_entity_poly.entity_id
_entity_poly.type
_entity_poly.pdbx_seq_one_letter_code
_entity_poly.pdbx_strand_id
1 'polypeptide(L)' 'TVPLRARKGRASYLGERSEGHEDPGAASAALLVGALADTAGRAGA' A
#
# COMPACT_ATOMS: atom_id res chain seq x y z
N THR A 1 2.55 -0.90 5.54
CA THR A 1 3.03 -2.30 5.68
C THR A 1 4.37 -2.42 6.43
N VAL A 2 4.76 -1.38 7.16
CA VAL A 2 6.10 -1.18 7.74
C VAL A 2 6.72 -2.37 8.49
N PRO A 3 6.03 -3.11 9.37
CA PRO A 3 6.66 -4.23 10.09
C PRO A 3 6.81 -5.52 9.26
N LEU A 4 6.37 -5.56 8.01
CA LEU A 4 6.34 -6.79 7.20
C LEU A 4 7.61 -6.96 6.38
N ARG A 5 8.13 -8.20 6.32
CA ARG A 5 9.18 -8.58 5.36
C ARG A 5 8.61 -8.84 3.97
N ALA A 6 9.20 -8.22 2.95
CA ALA A 6 8.78 -8.42 1.57
C ALA A 6 9.11 -9.85 1.08
N ARG A 7 8.10 -10.55 0.54
CA ARG A 7 8.24 -11.90 -0.06
C ARG A 7 8.06 -11.93 -1.59
N LYS A 8 7.69 -10.80 -2.19
CA LYS A 8 7.48 -10.64 -3.65
C LYS A 8 7.98 -9.28 -4.10
N GLY A 9 8.14 -9.13 -5.42
CA GLY A 9 8.51 -7.86 -6.08
C GLY A 9 9.98 -7.49 -5.90
N ARG A 10 10.36 -6.26 -6.27
CA ARG A 10 11.75 -5.80 -6.17
C ARG A 10 12.25 -5.68 -4.72
N ALA A 11 11.35 -5.36 -3.78
CA ALA A 11 11.70 -5.24 -2.37
C ALA A 11 12.14 -6.57 -1.74
N SER A 12 11.65 -7.72 -2.24
CA SER A 12 12.08 -9.02 -1.69
C SER A 12 13.56 -9.35 -1.93
N TYR A 13 14.21 -8.67 -2.87
CA TYR A 13 15.66 -8.83 -3.11
C TYR A 13 16.51 -8.34 -1.93
N LEU A 14 15.94 -7.52 -1.05
CA LEU A 14 16.64 -6.92 0.09
C LEU A 14 16.60 -7.79 1.36
N GLY A 15 15.81 -8.87 1.37
CA GLY A 15 15.69 -9.75 2.54
C GLY A 15 15.19 -9.00 3.78
N GLU A 16 15.88 -9.16 4.90
CA GLU A 16 15.55 -8.51 6.19
C GLU A 16 15.61 -6.97 6.10
N ARG A 17 16.40 -6.42 5.18
CA ARG A 17 16.48 -4.96 4.97
C ARG A 17 15.20 -4.35 4.40
N SER A 18 14.22 -5.16 4.00
CA SER A 18 12.90 -4.68 3.55
C SER A 18 11.97 -4.34 4.71
N GLU A 19 12.20 -4.90 5.91
CA GLU A 19 11.41 -4.60 7.10
C GLU A 19 11.65 -3.14 7.54
N GLY A 20 10.67 -2.54 8.21
CA GLY A 20 10.71 -1.14 8.62
C GLY A 20 10.41 -0.14 7.50
N HIS A 21 10.08 -0.60 6.29
CA HIS A 21 9.76 0.26 5.14
C HIS A 21 8.32 0.05 4.69
N GLU A 22 7.61 1.14 4.40
CA GLU A 22 6.29 1.05 3.79
C GLU A 22 6.40 0.59 2.33
N ASP A 23 5.49 -0.30 1.94
CA ASP A 23 5.35 -0.74 0.56
C ASP A 23 4.66 0.36 -0.26
N PRO A 24 5.30 0.91 -1.30
CA PRO A 24 4.71 1.97 -2.12
C PRO A 24 3.48 1.51 -2.90
N GLY A 25 3.39 0.21 -3.22
CA GLY A 25 2.21 -0.38 -3.88
C GLY A 25 0.97 -0.33 -2.98
N ALA A 26 1.11 -0.77 -1.73
CA ALA A 26 0.07 -0.69 -0.71
C ALA A 26 -0.33 0.77 -0.41
N ALA A 27 0.64 1.69 -0.30
CA ALA A 27 0.35 3.11 -0.10
C ALA A 27 -0.48 3.69 -1.26
N SER A 28 -0.11 3.39 -2.51
CA SER A 28 -0.86 3.80 -3.70
C SER A 28 -2.26 3.20 -3.75
N ALA A 29 -2.38 1.91 -3.40
CA ALA A 29 -3.69 1.24 -3.34
C ALA A 29 -4.61 1.88 -2.29
N ALA A 30 -4.08 2.27 -1.13
CA ALA A 30 -4.85 2.99 -0.11
C ALA A 30 -5.37 4.33 -0.64
N LEU A 31 -4.55 5.08 -1.41
CA LEU A 31 -4.99 6.32 -2.06
C LEU A 31 -6.13 6.08 -3.07
N LEU A 32 -6.00 5.06 -3.91
CA LEU A 32 -7.03 4.71 -4.90
C LEU A 32 -8.36 4.32 -4.23
N VAL A 33 -8.31 3.47 -3.21
CA VAL A 33 -9.51 3.07 -2.47
C VAL A 33 -10.11 4.25 -1.71
N GLY A 34 -9.29 5.13 -1.13
CA GLY A 34 -9.75 6.36 -0.49
C GLY A 34 -10.49 7.29 -1.46
N ALA A 35 -9.92 7.52 -2.64
CA ALA A 35 -10.56 8.35 -3.68
C ALA A 35 -11.87 7.73 -4.20
N LEU A 36 -11.91 6.40 -4.35
CA LEU A 36 -13.13 5.68 -4.70
C LEU A 36 -14.21 5.87 -3.63
N ALA A 37 -13.87 5.70 -2.36
CA ALA A 37 -14.81 5.86 -1.25
C ALA A 37 -15.36 7.30 -1.17
N ASP A 38 -14.50 8.31 -1.32
CA ASP A 38 -14.92 9.72 -1.37
C ASP A 38 -15.87 9.98 -2.54
N THR A 39 -15.53 9.50 -3.74
CA THR A 39 -16.38 9.65 -4.93
C THR A 39 -17.73 8.96 -4.77
N ALA A 40 -17.73 7.73 -4.26
CA ALA A 40 -18.96 6.96 -4.03
C ALA A 40 -19.85 7.62 -2.96
N GLY A 41 -19.26 8.15 -1.89
CA GLY A 41 -20.00 8.86 -0.84
C GLY A 41 -20.67 10.13 -1.35
N ARG A 42 -20.03 10.87 -2.27
CA ARG A 42 -20.63 12.06 -2.90
C ARG A 42 -21.75 11.73 -3.89
N ALA A 43 -21.67 10.59 -4.58
CA ALA A 43 -22.70 10.17 -5.53
C ALA A 43 -23.98 9.64 -4.85
N GLY A 44 -23.91 9.26 -3.57
CA GLY A 44 -25.04 8.76 -2.79
C GLY A 44 -25.72 9.81 -1.90
N ALA A 45 -25.23 11.04 -1.86
CA ALA A 45 -25.83 12.18 -1.17
C ALA A 45 -26.62 13.06 -2.16
#